data_AF-A0A0G0UM99-F1
#
_entry.id   AF-A0A0G0UM99-F1
#
_cell.length_a   1.000
_cell.length_b   1.000
_cell.length_c   1.000
_cell.angle_alpha   90.00
_cell.angle_beta   90.00
_cell.angle_gamma   90.00
#
_symmetry.space_group_name_H-M   'P 1'
#
loop_
_entity.id
_entity.type
_entity.pdbx_description
1 polymer ?
#
loop_
_entity_poly.entity_id
_entity_poly.type
_entity_poly.pdbx_seq_one_letter_code
_entity_poly.pdbx_strand_id
1 'polypeptide(L)'
;MFGPQAVGKMTVGHELEKTTSLKLFHNHMTIDLVNPFFDYDTETGKKLVRLFREEIFKEVASSDLGGLIFTFQWDFDRKKTWDYIENVAKIFKNKGAEICWVELEADVEERIKRNKTEHRLKHKPTKRNIEWSEKDLKKSMLEHRLNSKI
;
A
#
# COMPACT_ATOMS: atom_id res chain seq x y z
N MET A 1 -0.80 -0.14 7.74
CA MET A 1 -1.92 -1.05 7.42
C MET A 1 -1.60 -1.91 6.19
N PHE A 2 -1.82 -3.21 6.26
CA PHE A 2 -1.47 -4.15 5.20
C PHE A 2 -2.54 -5.24 5.04
N GLY A 3 -2.32 -6.13 4.08
CA GLY A 3 -3.21 -7.23 3.73
C GLY A 3 -3.34 -7.39 2.21
N PRO A 4 -4.16 -8.33 1.74
CA PRO A 4 -4.25 -8.68 0.33
C PRO A 4 -4.84 -7.59 -0.59
N GLN A 5 -4.76 -7.81 -1.90
CA GLN A 5 -5.42 -6.94 -2.87
C GLN A 5 -6.94 -6.87 -2.65
N ALA A 6 -7.52 -5.68 -2.84
CA ALA A 6 -8.96 -5.40 -2.72
C ALA A 6 -9.60 -5.68 -1.34
N VAL A 7 -8.80 -5.88 -0.29
CA VAL A 7 -9.30 -6.17 1.06
C VAL A 7 -9.99 -4.98 1.76
N GLY A 8 -9.74 -3.74 1.31
CA GLY A 8 -10.39 -2.54 1.87
C GLY A 8 -9.45 -1.49 2.45
N LYS A 9 -8.12 -1.68 2.38
CA LYS A 9 -7.10 -0.76 2.92
C LYS A 9 -7.33 0.71 2.60
N MET A 10 -7.72 1.03 1.36
CA MET A 10 -7.93 2.42 0.94
C MET A 10 -9.18 3.03 1.57
N THR A 11 -10.28 2.26 1.63
CA THR A 11 -11.52 2.69 2.27
C THR A 11 -11.31 2.91 3.76
N VAL A 12 -10.72 1.92 4.47
CA VAL A 12 -10.39 2.05 5.89
C VAL A 12 -9.43 3.23 6.12
N GLY A 13 -8.45 3.41 5.22
CA GLY A 13 -7.50 4.51 5.28
C GLY A 13 -8.17 5.89 5.21
N HIS A 14 -9.14 6.06 4.32
CA HIS A 14 -9.89 7.32 4.22
C HIS A 14 -10.79 7.58 5.42
N GLU A 15 -11.44 6.54 5.98
CA GLU A 15 -12.23 6.72 7.19
C GLU A 15 -11.35 7.10 8.40
N LEU A 16 -10.18 6.46 8.54
CA LEU A 16 -9.21 6.82 9.57
C LEU A 16 -8.67 8.25 9.41
N GLU A 17 -8.42 8.69 8.18
CA GLU A 17 -7.97 10.07 7.89
C GLU A 17 -9.02 11.13 8.29
N LYS A 18 -10.32 10.79 8.27
CA LYS A 18 -11.39 11.70 8.72
C LYS A 18 -11.49 11.82 10.24
N THR A 19 -11.19 10.74 10.96
CA THR A 19 -11.37 10.67 12.43
C THR A 19 -10.08 10.88 13.20
N THR A 20 -8.94 10.97 12.51
CA THR A 20 -7.62 11.20 13.11
C THR A 20 -6.96 12.44 12.49
N SER A 21 -5.83 12.88 13.04
CA SER A 21 -4.99 13.92 12.43
C SER A 21 -3.99 13.36 11.40
N LEU A 22 -4.02 12.05 11.14
CA LEU A 22 -3.04 11.36 10.29
C LEU A 22 -3.40 11.50 8.81
N LYS A 23 -2.39 11.63 7.95
CA LYS A 23 -2.58 11.66 6.50
C LYS A 23 -2.53 10.25 5.91
N LEU A 24 -3.43 9.96 4.96
CA LEU A 24 -3.40 8.72 4.22
C LEU A 24 -2.36 8.77 3.11
N PHE A 25 -1.43 7.82 3.13
CA PHE A 25 -0.49 7.60 2.05
C PHE A 25 -0.65 6.16 1.54
N HIS A 26 -1.40 5.97 0.45
CA HIS A 26 -1.49 4.65 -0.17
C HIS A 26 -0.31 4.41 -1.11
N ASN A 27 0.27 3.20 -1.10
CA ASN A 27 1.45 2.84 -1.91
C ASN A 27 1.34 3.19 -3.41
N HIS A 28 0.13 3.24 -3.95
CA HIS A 28 -0.10 3.59 -5.35
C HIS A 28 0.09 5.08 -5.66
N MET A 29 0.06 6.00 -4.68
CA MET A 29 0.23 7.43 -4.96
C MET A 29 1.54 7.70 -5.70
N THR A 30 2.64 7.09 -5.26
CA THR A 30 3.94 7.25 -5.95
C THR A 30 4.04 6.43 -7.24
N ILE A 31 3.35 5.28 -7.33
CA ILE A 31 3.28 4.51 -8.59
C ILE A 31 2.59 5.35 -9.65
N ASP A 32 1.40 5.87 -9.34
CA ASP A 32 0.57 6.64 -10.26
C ASP A 32 1.21 7.99 -10.62
N LEU A 33 2.03 8.56 -9.72
CA LEU A 33 2.85 9.75 -10.00
C LEU A 33 3.96 9.47 -11.03
N VAL A 34 4.64 8.33 -10.93
CA VAL A 34 5.83 8.01 -11.75
C VAL A 34 5.43 7.37 -13.09
N ASN A 35 4.36 6.57 -13.11
CA ASN A 35 3.96 5.76 -14.26
C ASN A 35 3.74 6.54 -15.57
N PRO A 36 3.28 7.81 -15.58
CA PRO A 36 3.20 8.60 -16.81
C PRO A 36 4.54 8.87 -17.50
N PHE A 37 5.66 8.75 -16.77
CA PHE A 37 7.02 9.00 -17.28
C PHE A 37 7.82 7.72 -17.46
N PHE A 38 7.71 6.80 -16.50
CA PHE A 38 8.42 5.53 -16.49
C PHE A 38 7.52 4.43 -15.95
N ASP A 39 7.26 3.42 -16.77
CA ASP A 39 6.46 2.26 -16.34
C ASP A 39 7.03 1.63 -15.07
N TYR A 40 6.14 1.32 -14.13
CA TYR A 40 6.52 0.74 -12.84
C TYR A 40 7.28 -0.58 -12.95
N ASP A 41 7.10 -1.33 -14.05
CA ASP A 41 7.80 -2.60 -14.25
C ASP A 41 9.27 -2.42 -14.67
N THR A 42 9.67 -1.21 -15.07
CA THR A 42 11.06 -0.87 -15.41
C THR A 42 11.90 -0.57 -14.16
N GLU A 43 13.22 -0.77 -14.26
CA GLU A 43 14.13 -0.45 -13.15
C GLU A 43 14.13 1.05 -12.81
N THR A 44 13.99 1.93 -13.79
CA THR A 44 13.88 3.38 -13.57
C THR A 44 12.59 3.73 -12.82
N GLY A 45 11.46 3.16 -13.24
CA GLY A 45 10.17 3.36 -12.57
C GLY A 45 10.22 2.91 -11.10
N LYS A 46 10.69 1.68 -10.83
CA LYS A 46 10.85 1.15 -9.46
C LYS A 46 11.78 2.03 -8.62
N LYS A 47 12.91 2.48 -9.19
CA LYS A 47 13.87 3.35 -8.51
C LYS A 47 13.22 4.66 -8.08
N LEU A 48 12.52 5.35 -8.98
CA LEU A 48 11.88 6.63 -8.69
C LEU A 48 10.73 6.48 -7.69
N VAL A 49 9.89 5.44 -7.82
CA VAL A 49 8.82 5.13 -6.86
C VAL A 49 9.38 4.94 -5.45
N ARG A 50 10.50 4.21 -5.33
CA ARG A 50 11.18 4.02 -4.03
C ARG A 50 11.74 5.34 -3.50
N LEU A 51 12.45 6.11 -4.33
CA LEU A 51 13.05 7.39 -3.96
C LEU A 51 12.00 8.36 -3.41
N PHE A 52 10.98 8.68 -4.21
CA PHE A 52 9.95 9.63 -3.79
C PHE A 52 9.25 9.21 -2.50
N ARG A 53 8.97 7.92 -2.37
CA ARG A 53 8.31 7.40 -1.18
C ARG A 53 9.19 7.52 0.06
N GLU A 54 10.47 7.18 -0.06
CA GLU A 54 11.42 7.25 1.05
C GLU A 54 11.62 8.70 1.50
N GLU A 55 11.73 9.65 0.57
CA GLU A 55 11.85 11.08 0.88
C GLU A 55 10.57 11.63 1.53
N ILE A 56 9.38 11.28 1.03
CA ILE A 56 8.11 11.64 1.69
C ILE A 56 8.07 11.11 3.12
N PHE A 57 8.51 9.87 3.37
CA PHE A 57 8.53 9.31 4.72
C PHE A 57 9.50 10.03 5.65
N LYS A 58 10.70 10.39 5.17
CA LYS A 58 11.69 11.15 5.96
C LYS A 58 11.19 12.55 6.32
N GLU A 59 10.60 13.24 5.35
CA GLU A 59 10.03 14.57 5.56
C GLU A 59 8.87 14.54 6.54
N VAL A 60 7.94 13.59 6.39
CA VAL A 60 6.82 13.47 7.33
C VAL A 60 7.30 13.10 8.73
N ALA A 61 8.24 12.16 8.85
CA ALA A 61 8.81 11.78 10.14
C ALA A 61 9.57 12.91 10.86
N SER A 62 9.98 13.96 10.13
CA SER A 62 10.69 15.12 10.68
C SER A 62 9.83 16.38 10.76
N SER A 63 8.55 16.30 10.38
CA SER A 63 7.60 17.41 10.38
C SER A 63 6.72 17.44 11.63
N ASP A 64 5.90 18.48 11.76
CA ASP A 64 4.88 18.60 12.82
C ASP A 64 3.59 17.83 12.52
N LEU A 65 3.56 17.00 11.46
CA LEU A 65 2.41 16.13 11.18
C LEU A 65 2.27 15.06 12.26
N GLY A 66 1.03 14.73 12.63
CA GLY A 66 0.74 13.67 13.61
C GLY A 66 1.17 12.27 13.18
N GLY A 67 1.53 12.07 11.90
CA GLY A 67 2.03 10.82 11.33
C GLY A 67 1.36 10.44 10.01
N LEU A 68 1.55 9.19 9.59
CA LEU A 68 1.00 8.65 8.34
C LEU A 68 0.25 7.34 8.54
N ILE A 69 -0.88 7.23 7.85
CA ILE A 69 -1.51 5.94 7.55
C ILE A 69 -0.89 5.43 6.25
N PHE A 70 0.09 4.54 6.34
CA PHE A 70 0.67 3.88 5.17
C PHE A 70 -0.06 2.58 4.83
N THR A 71 -0.51 2.44 3.58
CA THR A 71 -1.06 1.16 3.09
C THR A 71 -0.10 0.44 2.16
N PHE A 72 0.19 -0.82 2.43
CA PHE A 72 1.10 -1.65 1.63
C PHE A 72 0.54 -3.07 1.41
N GLN A 73 1.00 -3.76 0.36
CA GLN A 73 0.77 -5.20 0.24
C GLN A 73 2.02 -5.92 0.76
N TRP A 74 1.86 -6.60 1.89
CA TRP A 74 2.96 -7.30 2.53
C TRP A 74 2.90 -8.78 2.17
N ASP A 75 3.82 -9.22 1.30
CA ASP A 75 3.97 -10.63 0.97
C ASP A 75 4.86 -11.30 2.01
N PHE A 76 4.26 -12.00 2.98
CA PHE A 76 4.96 -12.53 4.14
C PHE A 76 5.96 -13.65 3.81
N ASP A 77 5.86 -14.26 2.64
CA ASP A 77 6.78 -15.25 2.08
C ASP A 77 8.02 -14.64 1.41
N ARG A 78 8.09 -13.30 1.29
CA ARG A 78 9.20 -12.61 0.63
C ARG A 78 10.01 -11.79 1.62
N LYS A 79 11.27 -12.19 1.87
CA LYS A 79 12.20 -11.41 2.72
C LYS A 79 12.29 -9.93 2.31
N LYS A 80 12.25 -9.64 1.01
CA LYS A 80 12.32 -8.27 0.48
C LYS A 80 11.21 -7.35 1.01
N THR A 81 9.99 -7.85 1.24
CA THR A 81 8.88 -7.03 1.76
C THR A 81 9.04 -6.78 3.25
N TRP A 82 9.56 -7.75 4.01
CA TRP A 82 9.97 -7.60 5.41
C TRP A 82 11.04 -6.53 5.54
N ASP A 83 12.15 -6.66 4.82
CA ASP A 83 13.26 -5.71 4.85
C ASP A 83 12.77 -4.28 4.52
N TYR A 84 11.87 -4.16 3.53
CA TYR A 84 11.28 -2.89 3.17
C TYR A 84 10.42 -2.28 4.30
N ILE A 85 9.50 -3.05 4.88
CA ILE A 85 8.62 -2.57 5.94
C ILE A 85 9.41 -2.23 7.22
N GLU A 86 10.43 -3.02 7.55
CA GLU A 86 11.34 -2.71 8.65
C GLU A 86 12.09 -1.41 8.42
N ASN A 87 12.59 -1.15 7.20
CA ASN A 87 13.25 0.11 6.87
C ASN A 87 12.30 1.30 6.99
N VAL A 88 11.05 1.17 6.51
CA VAL A 88 10.03 2.21 6.69
C VAL A 88 9.76 2.46 8.17
N ALA A 89 9.56 1.41 8.97
CA ALA A 89 9.34 1.55 10.41
C ALA A 89 10.52 2.21 11.12
N LYS A 90 11.77 1.90 10.71
CA LYS A 90 12.98 2.52 11.27
C LYS A 90 13.02 4.03 11.05
N ILE A 91 12.61 4.54 9.87
CA ILE A 91 12.56 5.99 9.59
C ILE A 91 11.75 6.72 10.67
N PHE A 92 10.57 6.20 10.99
CA PHE A 92 9.66 6.79 11.98
C PHE A 92 10.12 6.54 13.43
N LYS A 93 10.55 5.31 13.76
CA LYS A 93 11.04 4.97 15.10
C LYS A 93 12.27 5.80 15.51
N ASN A 94 13.17 6.09 14.58
CA ASN A 94 14.34 6.93 14.84
C ASN A 94 13.98 8.38 15.19
N LYS A 95 12.74 8.80 14.94
CA LYS A 95 12.17 10.09 15.32
C LYS A 95 11.24 10.00 16.53
N GLY A 96 11.21 8.85 17.21
CA GLY A 96 10.39 8.62 18.41
C GLY A 96 8.93 8.29 18.14
N ALA A 97 8.53 8.04 16.88
CA ALA A 97 7.15 7.70 16.55
C ALA A 97 6.78 6.28 16.98
N GLU A 98 5.53 6.12 17.42
CA GLU A 98 4.91 4.81 17.66
C GLU A 98 4.49 4.15 16.35
N ILE A 99 4.64 2.82 16.24
CA ILE A 99 4.27 2.05 15.05
C ILE A 99 3.11 1.11 15.37
N CYS A 100 1.97 1.34 14.71
CA CYS A 100 0.81 0.46 14.77
C CYS A 100 0.70 -0.42 13.52
N TRP A 101 0.69 -1.73 13.73
CA TRP A 101 0.50 -2.73 12.67
C TRP A 101 -0.96 -3.15 12.60
N VAL A 102 -1.59 -2.93 11.45
CA VAL A 102 -2.99 -3.29 11.20
C VAL A 102 -3.06 -4.17 9.97
N GLU A 103 -3.45 -5.43 10.16
CA GLU A 103 -3.75 -6.37 9.09
C GLU A 103 -5.25 -6.31 8.76
N LEU A 104 -5.59 -6.20 7.48
CA LEU A 104 -6.95 -6.38 7.01
C LEU A 104 -7.08 -7.71 6.28
N GLU A 105 -8.17 -8.41 6.56
CA GLU A 105 -8.52 -9.69 5.96
C GLU A 105 -9.96 -9.67 5.46
N ALA A 106 -10.21 -10.40 4.37
CA ALA A 106 -11.53 -10.64 3.81
C ALA A 106 -11.47 -11.82 2.84
N ASP A 107 -12.59 -12.52 2.71
CA ASP A 107 -12.73 -13.63 1.78
C ASP A 107 -12.46 -13.23 0.33
N VAL A 108 -12.07 -14.21 -0.47
CA VAL A 108 -11.65 -14.02 -1.86
C VAL A 108 -12.81 -13.50 -2.70
N GLU A 109 -14.00 -14.07 -2.49
CA GLU A 109 -15.24 -13.71 -3.17
C GLU A 109 -15.56 -12.24 -2.93
N GLU A 110 -15.43 -11.80 -1.68
CA GLU A 110 -15.67 -10.42 -1.28
C GLU A 110 -14.62 -9.47 -1.89
N ARG A 111 -13.35 -9.89 -1.91
CA ARG A 111 -12.27 -9.13 -2.56
C ARG A 111 -12.47 -9.00 -4.07
N ILE A 112 -12.96 -10.04 -4.74
CA ILE A 112 -13.30 -10.00 -6.17
C ILE A 112 -14.45 -9.02 -6.43
N LYS A 113 -15.51 -9.04 -5.61
CA LYS A 113 -16.60 -8.05 -5.67
C LYS A 113 -16.07 -6.63 -5.49
N ARG A 114 -15.29 -6.40 -4.42
CA ARG A 114 -14.67 -5.10 -4.11
C ARG A 114 -13.73 -4.60 -5.20
N ASN A 115 -13.10 -5.52 -5.94
CA ASN A 115 -12.15 -5.19 -7.01
C ASN A 115 -12.80 -4.37 -8.14
N LYS A 116 -14.13 -4.42 -8.28
CA LYS A 116 -14.90 -3.75 -9.34
C LYS A 116 -15.64 -2.49 -8.87
N THR A 117 -15.52 -2.13 -7.59
CA THR A 117 -16.25 -0.99 -7.01
C THR A 117 -15.80 0.35 -7.59
N GLU A 118 -16.74 1.28 -7.78
CA GLU A 118 -16.45 2.63 -8.30
C GLU A 118 -15.36 3.35 -7.48
N HIS A 119 -15.42 3.24 -6.16
CA HIS A 119 -14.41 3.82 -5.26
C HIS A 119 -12.99 3.34 -5.62
N ARG A 120 -12.82 2.05 -5.93
CA ARG A 120 -11.52 1.48 -6.30
C ARG A 120 -11.07 1.94 -7.68
N LEU A 121 -11.97 1.95 -8.65
CA LEU A 121 -11.66 2.32 -10.04
C LEU A 121 -11.37 3.83 -10.20
N LYS A 122 -11.99 4.66 -9.35
CA LYS A 122 -11.73 6.10 -9.28
C LYS A 122 -10.31 6.39 -8.80
N HIS A 123 -9.89 5.78 -7.70
CA HIS A 123 -8.61 6.09 -7.04
C HIS A 123 -7.43 5.23 -7.52
N LYS A 124 -7.67 4.20 -8.34
CA LYS A 124 -6.59 3.37 -8.91
C LYS A 124 -6.78 3.22 -10.41
N PRO A 125 -6.23 4.16 -11.21
CA PRO A 125 -6.39 4.14 -12.68
C PRO A 125 -5.97 2.81 -13.31
N THR A 126 -4.88 2.22 -12.84
CA THR A 126 -4.37 0.90 -13.29
C THR A 126 -5.35 -0.26 -13.08
N LYS A 127 -6.34 -0.12 -12.20
CA LYS A 127 -7.32 -1.16 -11.89
C LYS A 127 -8.61 -1.07 -12.72
N ARG A 128 -8.73 -0.08 -13.62
CA ARG A 128 -9.85 0.07 -14.57
C ARG A 128 -9.92 -1.04 -15.62
N ASN A 129 -8.79 -1.70 -15.90
CA ASN A 129 -8.81 -2.99 -16.60
C ASN A 129 -9.23 -4.09 -15.61
N ILE A 130 -10.53 -4.37 -15.56
CA ILE A 130 -11.13 -5.29 -14.59
C ILE A 130 -10.63 -6.72 -14.77
N GLU A 131 -10.55 -7.21 -16.01
CA GLU A 131 -10.09 -8.57 -16.31
C GLU A 131 -8.65 -8.79 -15.86
N TRP A 132 -7.76 -7.87 -16.24
CA TRP A 132 -6.37 -7.90 -15.81
C TRP A 132 -6.26 -7.80 -14.29
N SER A 133 -7.00 -6.87 -13.66
CA SER A 133 -6.93 -6.69 -12.21
C SER A 133 -7.45 -7.89 -11.43
N GLU A 134 -8.48 -8.58 -11.91
CA GLU A 134 -8.99 -9.78 -11.26
C GLU A 134 -8.01 -10.95 -11.43
N LYS A 135 -7.40 -11.09 -12.62
CA LYS A 135 -6.35 -12.08 -12.87
C LYS A 135 -5.12 -11.84 -11.98
N ASP A 136 -4.67 -10.59 -11.86
CA ASP A 136 -3.58 -10.17 -10.98
C ASP A 136 -3.87 -10.50 -9.51
N LEU A 137 -5.09 -10.20 -9.04
CA LEU A 137 -5.52 -10.52 -7.67
C LEU A 137 -5.49 -12.02 -7.39
N LYS A 138 -6.04 -12.85 -8.30
CA LYS A 138 -6.05 -14.31 -8.16
C LYS A 138 -4.64 -14.88 -8.22
N LYS A 139 -3.83 -14.41 -9.17
CA LYS A 139 -2.43 -14.82 -9.33
C LYS A 139 -1.61 -14.52 -8.08
N SER A 140 -1.71 -13.31 -7.52
CA SER A 140 -0.90 -12.93 -6.36
C SER A 140 -1.21 -13.76 -5.12
N MET A 141 -2.42 -14.31 -5.00
CA MET A 141 -2.79 -15.20 -3.89
C MET A 141 -2.23 -16.61 -4.02
N LEU A 142 -2.03 -17.08 -5.25
CA LEU A 142 -1.39 -18.38 -5.51
C LEU A 142 0.12 -18.29 -5.33
N GLU A 143 0.70 -17.14 -5.68
CA GLU A 143 2.16 -16.95 -5.65
C GLU A 143 2.69 -16.50 -4.29
N HIS A 144 1.87 -15.89 -3.44
CA HIS A 144 2.32 -15.24 -2.20
C HIS A 144 1.43 -15.53 -1.00
N ARG A 145 2.06 -15.51 0.19
CA ARG A 145 1.34 -15.50 1.47
C ARG A 145 1.05 -14.06 1.86
N LEU A 146 -0.19 -13.64 1.62
CA LEU A 146 -0.62 -12.24 1.78
C LEU A 146 -1.20 -11.89 3.16
N ASN A 147 -1.29 -12.90 4.03
CA ASN A 147 -1.78 -12.78 5.40
C ASN A 147 -0.82 -13.44 6.39
N SER A 148 -0.87 -12.99 7.64
CA SER A 148 -0.16 -13.64 8.74
C SER A 148 -0.76 -15.03 9.00
N LYS A 149 0.01 -15.90 9.65
CA LYS A 149 -0.53 -17.17 10.17
C LYS A 149 -0.89 -16.90 11.62
N ILE A 150 -2.13 -17.21 11.98
CA ILE A 150 -2.57 -17.28 13.38
C ILE A 150 -1.95 -18.53 14.01
#